data_AF-A0A6N9U147-F1
#
_entry.id   AF-A0A6N9U147-F1
#
_cell.length_a   1.000
_cell.length_b   1.000
_cell.length_c   1.000
_cell.angle_alpha   90.00
_cell.angle_beta   90.00
_cell.angle_gamma   90.00
#
_symmetry.space_group_name_H-M   'P 1'
#
loop_
_entity.id
_entity.type
_entity.pdbx_description
1 polymer ?
#
loop_
_entity_poly.entity_id
_entity_poly.type
_entity_poly.pdbx_seq_one_letter_code
_entity_poly.pdbx_strand_id
1 'polypeptide(L)'
;MATGAGVGARGRAFDSGRICLDLVATGPGSHGGHEQLDRPARLADWLVSSGLVPRGTPLTVVDETWPARFRGLRAAVDRLMTAELAGRTADGALAGLNAL
;
A
#
# COMPACT_ATOMS: atom_id res chain seq x y z
N MET A 1 21.24 -3.92 11.54
CA MET A 1 20.76 -3.42 10.24
C MET A 1 20.52 -4.64 9.34
N ALA A 2 19.34 -5.27 9.43
CA ALA A 2 19.01 -6.46 8.64
C ALA A 2 17.99 -6.06 7.57
N THR A 3 18.45 -5.93 6.32
CA THR A 3 17.60 -5.73 5.15
C THR A 3 17.12 -7.09 4.67
N GLY A 4 15.84 -7.41 4.92
CA GLY A 4 15.17 -8.56 4.32
C GLY A 4 14.81 -8.26 2.87
N ALA A 5 15.78 -8.37 1.95
CA ALA A 5 15.54 -8.31 0.51
C ALA A 5 15.37 -9.74 -0.02
N GLY A 6 14.13 -10.16 -0.24
CA GLY A 6 13.83 -11.41 -0.96
C GLY A 6 14.17 -11.25 -2.45
N VAL A 7 15.28 -11.84 -2.89
CA VAL A 7 15.67 -11.89 -4.31
C VAL A 7 14.78 -12.92 -5.02
N GLY A 8 13.73 -12.43 -5.70
CA GLY A 8 12.96 -13.21 -6.66
C GLY A 8 13.76 -13.48 -7.94
N ALA A 9 13.62 -14.68 -8.50
CA ALA A 9 14.33 -15.19 -9.67
C ALA A 9 13.98 -14.45 -10.98
N ARG A 10 14.51 -13.23 -11.14
CA ARG A 10 14.94 -12.53 -12.37
C ARG A 10 15.15 -11.04 -12.05
N GLY A 11 16.32 -10.69 -11.50
CA GLY A 11 16.98 -9.39 -11.67
C GLY A 11 16.30 -8.10 -11.19
N ARG A 12 15.09 -8.12 -10.64
CA ARG A 12 14.51 -6.99 -9.90
C ARG A 12 13.83 -7.50 -8.66
N ALA A 13 14.30 -7.08 -7.49
CA ALA A 13 13.60 -7.36 -6.24
C ALA A 13 12.21 -6.71 -6.33
N PHE A 14 11.17 -7.53 -6.25
CA PHE A 14 9.82 -7.05 -6.01
C PHE A 14 9.79 -6.63 -4.54
N ASP A 15 9.93 -5.32 -4.29
CA ASP A 15 9.97 -4.75 -2.95
C ASP A 15 8.54 -4.52 -2.42
N SER A 16 7.80 -5.62 -2.27
CA SER A 16 6.45 -5.60 -1.69
C SER A 16 6.43 -4.98 -0.29
N GLY A 17 7.55 -5.04 0.45
CA GLY A 17 7.69 -4.39 1.74
C GLY A 17 7.62 -2.87 1.65
N ARG A 18 8.41 -2.26 0.75
CA ARG A 18 8.44 -0.80 0.58
C ARG A 18 7.14 -0.24 0.06
N ILE A 19 6.47 -0.91 -0.90
CA ILE A 19 5.20 -0.40 -1.43
C ILE A 19 4.08 -0.43 -0.39
N CYS A 20 4.05 -1.45 0.48
CA CYS A 20 3.10 -1.52 1.58
C CYS A 20 3.34 -0.39 2.59
N LEU A 21 4.60 -0.10 2.91
CA LEU A 21 4.97 1.02 3.79
C LEU A 21 4.63 2.38 3.18
N ASP A 22 4.92 2.55 1.88
CA ASP A 22 4.59 3.76 1.12
C ASP A 22 3.07 3.98 1.07
N LEU A 23 2.30 2.91 0.88
CA LEU A 23 0.84 2.96 0.96
C LEU A 23 0.37 3.42 2.35
N VAL A 24 0.92 2.88 3.44
CA VAL A 24 0.58 3.32 4.81
C VAL A 24 0.90 4.80 5.03
N ALA A 25 2.02 5.28 4.48
CA ALA A 25 2.46 6.67 4.59
C ALA A 25 1.54 7.68 3.87
N THR A 26 0.64 7.25 2.98
CA THR A 26 -0.33 8.14 2.33
C THR A 26 -1.51 8.53 3.23
N GLY A 27 -1.67 7.86 4.38
CA GLY A 27 -2.72 8.15 5.35
C GLY A 27 -2.38 9.28 6.32
N PRO A 28 -3.37 9.77 7.09
CA PRO A 28 -3.17 10.84 8.07
C PRO A 28 -2.21 10.47 9.22
N GLY A 29 -1.96 9.19 9.45
CA GLY A 29 -0.97 8.69 10.42
C GLY A 29 -1.16 9.19 11.86
N SER A 30 -0.27 8.77 12.75
CA SER A 30 -0.24 9.27 14.15
C SER A 30 0.36 10.67 14.27
N HIS A 31 1.00 11.17 13.21
CA HIS A 31 1.72 12.44 13.17
C HIS A 31 0.93 13.59 12.54
N GLY A 32 -0.39 13.43 12.33
CA GLY A 32 -1.27 14.51 11.88
C GLY A 32 -1.09 14.92 10.42
N GLY A 33 -0.76 13.97 9.54
CA GLY A 33 -0.75 14.17 8.10
C GLY A 33 -2.16 14.30 7.51
N HIS A 34 -2.24 14.61 6.22
CA HIS A 34 -3.49 14.67 5.46
C HIS A 34 -3.69 13.39 4.64
N GLU A 35 -4.95 13.00 4.38
CA GLU A 35 -5.28 11.91 3.46
C GLU A 35 -4.84 12.28 2.04
N GLN A 36 -3.84 11.57 1.52
CA GLN A 36 -3.26 11.86 0.20
C GLN A 36 -3.99 11.15 -0.94
N LEU A 37 -4.66 10.03 -0.66
CA LEU A 37 -5.45 9.28 -1.64
C LEU A 37 -6.92 9.72 -1.58
N ASP A 38 -7.15 11.04 -1.61
CA ASP A 38 -8.48 11.64 -1.47
C ASP A 38 -9.30 11.57 -2.78
N ARG A 39 -8.60 11.56 -3.93
CA ARG A 39 -9.17 11.63 -5.28
C ARG A 39 -8.52 10.65 -6.27
N PRO A 40 -9.22 10.26 -7.36
CA PRO A 40 -8.70 9.36 -8.38
C PRO A 40 -7.40 9.83 -9.02
N ALA A 41 -7.28 11.13 -9.31
CA ALA A 41 -6.06 11.71 -9.89
C ALA A 41 -4.84 11.54 -8.98
N ARG A 42 -5.02 11.78 -7.67
CA ARG A 42 -3.94 11.58 -6.67
C ARG A 42 -3.54 10.12 -6.55
N LEU A 43 -4.52 9.21 -6.62
CA LEU A 43 -4.24 7.78 -6.62
C LEU A 43 -3.50 7.33 -7.89
N ALA A 44 -3.89 7.84 -9.05
CA ALA A 44 -3.20 7.55 -10.31
C ALA A 44 -1.74 8.05 -10.28
N ASP A 45 -1.51 9.27 -9.79
CA ASP A 45 -0.16 9.81 -9.59
C ASP A 45 0.66 8.93 -8.63
N TRP A 46 0.06 8.53 -7.51
CA TRP A 46 0.73 7.65 -6.54
C TRP A 46 1.11 6.31 -7.17
N LEU A 47 0.20 5.64 -7.90
CA LEU A 47 0.45 4.37 -8.58
C LEU A 47 1.63 4.43 -9.57
N VAL A 48 1.76 5.55 -10.28
CA VAL A 48 2.87 5.76 -11.22
C VAL A 48 4.16 6.10 -10.46
N SER A 49 4.09 6.95 -9.44
CA SER A 49 5.26 7.38 -8.65
C SER A 49 5.88 6.24 -7.84
N SER A 50 5.04 5.32 -7.35
CA SER A 50 5.43 4.16 -6.57
C SER A 50 5.96 3.00 -7.43
N GLY A 51 5.86 3.13 -8.76
CA GLY A 51 6.34 2.15 -9.73
C GLY A 51 5.43 0.93 -9.91
N LEU A 52 4.23 0.93 -9.31
CA LEU A 52 3.22 -0.11 -9.52
C LEU A 52 2.67 -0.08 -10.95
N VAL A 53 2.62 1.11 -11.56
CA VAL A 53 2.16 1.32 -12.93
C VAL A 53 3.28 1.98 -13.74
N PRO A 54 3.65 1.43 -14.91
CA PRO A 54 4.60 2.07 -15.80
C PRO A 54 4.14 3.49 -16.20
N ARG A 55 5.10 4.41 -16.32
CA ARG A 55 4.81 5.76 -16.82
C ARG A 55 4.21 5.68 -18.23
N GLY A 56 3.13 6.42 -18.46
CA GLY A 56 2.42 6.45 -19.74
C GLY A 56 1.34 5.38 -19.90
N THR A 57 1.14 4.49 -18.92
CA THR A 57 -0.03 3.59 -18.92
C THR A 57 -1.30 4.40 -18.68
N PRO A 58 -2.29 4.33 -19.60
CA PRO A 58 -3.59 4.98 -19.38
C PRO A 58 -4.32 4.34 -18.21
N LEU A 59 -4.58 5.12 -17.16
CA LEU A 59 -5.30 4.70 -15.96
C LEU A 59 -6.79 5.05 -16.04
N THR A 60 -7.43 4.71 -17.17
CA THR A 60 -8.86 5.05 -17.43
C THR A 60 -9.84 4.30 -16.55
N VAL A 61 -9.39 3.30 -15.80
CA VAL A 61 -10.21 2.46 -14.90
C VAL A 61 -10.23 3.01 -13.47
N VAL A 62 -9.35 3.96 -13.13
CA VAL A 62 -9.30 4.56 -11.79
C VAL A 62 -10.42 5.59 -11.66
N ASP A 63 -11.55 5.13 -11.14
CA ASP A 63 -12.74 5.95 -10.87
C ASP A 63 -12.82 6.40 -9.40
N GLU A 64 -13.89 7.12 -9.04
CA GLU A 64 -14.13 7.66 -7.70
C GLU A 64 -14.24 6.59 -6.59
N THR A 65 -14.43 5.32 -6.95
CA THR A 65 -14.50 4.22 -5.97
C THR A 65 -13.12 3.73 -5.53
N TRP A 66 -12.11 3.89 -6.38
CA TRP A 66 -10.76 3.40 -6.12
C TRP A 66 -10.08 4.05 -4.90
N PRO A 67 -10.15 5.37 -4.68
CA PRO A 67 -9.63 6.00 -3.47
C PRO A 67 -10.13 5.34 -2.18
N ALA A 68 -11.43 5.04 -2.10
CA ALA A 68 -12.00 4.38 -0.92
C ALA A 68 -11.48 2.95 -0.75
N ARG A 69 -11.33 2.20 -1.84
CA ARG A 69 -10.77 0.84 -1.81
C ARG A 69 -9.31 0.83 -1.36
N PHE A 70 -8.49 1.76 -1.87
CA PHE A 70 -7.09 1.89 -1.47
C PHE A 70 -6.93 2.32 -0.01
N ARG A 71 -7.84 3.16 0.52
CA ARG A 71 -7.88 3.47 1.96
C ARG A 71 -8.24 2.24 2.79
N GLY A 72 -9.16 1.39 2.31
CA GLY A 72 -9.50 0.11 2.94
C GLY A 72 -8.30 -0.84 2.99
N LEU A 73 -7.61 -1.00 1.86
CA LEU A 73 -6.36 -1.76 1.75
C LEU A 73 -5.29 -1.22 2.72
N ARG A 74 -5.07 0.10 2.71
CA ARG A 74 -4.13 0.79 3.60
C ARG A 74 -4.41 0.49 5.07
N ALA A 75 -5.68 0.56 5.48
CA ALA A 75 -6.07 0.27 6.86
C ALA A 75 -5.84 -1.20 7.24
N ALA A 76 -6.06 -2.15 6.32
CA ALA A 76 -5.75 -3.56 6.57
C ALA A 76 -4.25 -3.80 6.74
N VAL A 77 -3.42 -3.20 5.86
CA VAL A 77 -1.95 -3.28 5.94
C VAL A 77 -1.42 -2.64 7.22
N ASP A 78 -1.91 -1.46 7.60
CA ASP A 78 -1.51 -0.77 8.83
C ASP A 78 -1.81 -1.60 10.09
N ARG A 79 -3.00 -2.23 10.16
CA ARG A 79 -3.36 -3.15 11.25
C ARG A 79 -2.48 -4.39 11.29
N LEU A 80 -2.18 -4.98 10.13
CA LEU A 80 -1.29 -6.12 10.02
C LEU A 80 0.11 -5.76 10.54
N MET A 81 0.69 -4.65 10.07
CA MET A 81 2.00 -4.17 10.52
C MET A 81 2.01 -3.87 12.02
N THR A 82 0.97 -3.22 12.54
CA THR A 82 0.85 -2.92 13.97
C THR A 82 0.76 -4.19 14.83
N ALA A 83 0.07 -5.22 14.35
CA ALA A 83 -0.03 -6.51 15.04
C ALA A 83 1.31 -7.27 15.03
N GLU A 84 1.96 -7.34 13.87
CA GLU A 84 3.29 -7.96 13.73
C GLU A 84 4.34 -7.27 14.61
N LEU A 85 4.39 -5.93 14.59
CA LEU A 85 5.30 -5.15 15.44
C LEU A 85 5.03 -5.34 16.94
N ALA A 86 3.78 -5.62 17.31
CA ALA A 86 3.40 -5.91 18.69
C ALA A 86 3.59 -7.39 19.09
N GLY A 87 4.12 -8.23 18.19
CA GLY A 87 4.33 -9.65 18.43
C GLY A 87 3.04 -10.47 18.56
N ARG A 88 1.94 -9.99 17.96
CA ARG A 88 0.63 -10.66 17.96
C ARG A 88 0.33 -11.23 16.57
N THR A 89 -0.23 -12.43 16.49
CA THR A 89 -0.73 -12.99 15.23
C THR A 89 -1.89 -12.16 14.69
N ALA A 90 -1.79 -11.75 13.42
CA ALA A 90 -2.71 -10.83 12.75
C ALA A 90 -3.76 -11.55 11.89
N ASP A 91 -4.25 -12.71 12.32
CA ASP A 91 -5.07 -13.63 11.50
C ASP A 91 -6.32 -12.95 10.92
N GLY A 92 -6.96 -12.06 11.69
CA GLY A 92 -8.13 -11.30 11.21
C GLY A 92 -7.82 -10.20 10.19
N ALA A 93 -6.62 -9.60 10.25
CA ALA A 93 -6.19 -8.59 9.29
C ALA A 93 -5.80 -9.20 7.95
N LEU A 94 -5.17 -10.39 7.99
CA LEU A 94 -4.82 -11.16 6.80
C LEU A 94 -6.07 -11.66 6.05
N ALA A 95 -7.08 -12.14 6.79
CA ALA A 95 -8.36 -12.52 6.20
C ALA A 95 -9.08 -11.34 5.52
N GLY A 96 -9.03 -10.15 6.12
CA GLY A 96 -9.60 -8.94 5.54
C GLY A 96 -8.85 -8.46 4.29
N LEU A 97 -7.52 -8.57 4.27
CA LEU A 97 -6.70 -8.26 3.09
C LEU A 97 -7.01 -9.20 1.91
N ASN A 98 -7.15 -10.49 2.18
CA ASN A 98 -7.42 -11.51 1.15
C ASN A 98 -8.84 -11.43 0.56
N ALA A 99 -9.74 -10.67 1.19
CA ALA A 99 -11.13 -10.51 0.75
C ALA A 99 -11.38 -9.22 -0.06
N LEU A 100 -10.35 -8.39 -0.27
CA LEU A 100 -10.37 -7.19 -1.13
C LEU A 100 -10.04 -7.55 -2.58
#